data_AF-A0A538MNY5-F1
#
_entry.id   AF-A0A538MNY5-F1
#
_cell.length_a   1.000
_cell.length_b   1.000
_cell.length_c   1.000
_cell.angle_alpha   90.00
_cell.angle_beta   90.00
_cell.angle_gamma   90.00
#
_symmetry.space_group_name_H-M   'P 1'
#
loop_
_entity.id
_entity.type
_entity.pdbx_description
1 polymer ?
#
loop_
_entity_poly.entity_id
_entity_poly.type
_entity_poly.pdbx_seq_one_letter_code
_entity_poly.pdbx_strand_id
1 'polypeptide(L)'
;MGDQGLDRRGQGRRDPVGHAARHGAPGRGRARAACKGDQRRRRVPGFRAAEGRGGRDRRSSDRAPAPLFADAARARLLAGDDNRLSGADRPAQPLPREEERRRSLELTAGKPELRQDPVTRQWVVVAPDRARRPGANARADLDLATEDELLSCPFCDGREERTPPETFALRPGGGEPDTPGWTVRVVPNLYPVFDHHEVVVSTPRHVRSFADLSDDEVAGVALAWRERARAARAAGFPYVHALLNEGREAGASLAHSHTQLGWLKEAPPAVVAEEDGDRCAVCRHLEAELASGERL
;
A
#
# COMPACT_ATOMS: atom_id res chain seq x y z
N MET A 1 41.07 -35.73 -55.41
CA MET A 1 40.06 -35.43 -56.46
C MET A 1 39.20 -34.34 -55.84
N GLY A 2 39.33 -33.06 -56.19
CA GLY A 2 38.97 -32.45 -57.49
C GLY A 2 37.45 -32.17 -57.44
N ASP A 3 36.89 -30.96 -57.53
CA ASP A 3 37.18 -29.71 -58.28
C ASP A 3 36.96 -28.47 -57.36
N GLN A 4 37.55 -27.26 -57.45
CA GLN A 4 37.92 -26.30 -58.52
C GLN A 4 36.76 -25.69 -59.33
N GLY A 5 36.58 -24.35 -59.27
CA GLY A 5 35.57 -23.64 -60.10
C GLY A 5 35.23 -22.17 -59.77
N LEU A 6 36.20 -21.25 -59.97
CA LEU A 6 36.10 -19.83 -60.44
C LEU A 6 34.79 -19.01 -60.16
N ASP A 7 34.74 -17.87 -59.47
CA ASP A 7 35.47 -16.57 -59.55
C ASP A 7 34.98 -15.56 -60.64
N ARG A 8 35.00 -14.26 -60.29
CA ARG A 8 34.77 -13.00 -61.06
C ARG A 8 33.31 -12.50 -61.18
N ARG A 9 32.98 -11.19 -61.24
CA ARG A 9 33.52 -9.85 -60.85
C ARG A 9 32.84 -8.82 -61.78
N GLY A 10 32.40 -7.66 -61.26
CA GLY A 10 31.97 -6.49 -62.06
C GLY A 10 30.96 -5.61 -61.30
N GLN A 11 31.38 -4.61 -60.52
CA GLN A 11 31.73 -3.23 -60.91
C GLN A 11 30.65 -2.46 -61.70
N GLY A 12 30.09 -1.42 -61.06
CA GLY A 12 29.25 -0.40 -61.68
C GLY A 12 29.07 0.82 -60.74
N ARG A 13 29.81 1.91 -61.00
CA ARG A 13 29.72 3.19 -60.26
C ARG A 13 28.51 4.03 -60.72
N ARG A 14 27.95 4.85 -59.83
CA ARG A 14 27.79 6.34 -59.99
C ARG A 14 27.00 6.99 -58.84
N ASP A 15 27.65 7.92 -58.13
CA ASP A 15 26.98 9.09 -57.52
C ASP A 15 26.69 10.15 -58.61
N PRO A 16 25.83 11.15 -58.33
CA PRO A 16 26.42 12.46 -58.02
C PRO A 16 25.67 13.33 -56.98
N VAL A 17 26.44 13.81 -55.99
CA VAL A 17 26.56 15.17 -55.40
C VAL A 17 25.48 16.25 -55.68
N GLY A 18 25.06 16.92 -54.58
CA GLY A 18 24.57 18.31 -54.52
C GLY A 18 23.92 18.63 -53.15
N HIS A 19 24.59 19.19 -52.14
CA HIS A 19 24.92 20.62 -51.91
C HIS A 19 23.72 21.59 -52.12
N ALA A 20 23.36 22.53 -51.23
CA ALA A 20 24.00 22.97 -49.98
C ALA A 20 23.06 23.65 -48.94
N ALA A 21 23.42 23.49 -47.67
CA ALA A 21 23.38 24.42 -46.51
C ALA A 21 22.91 25.89 -46.68
N ARG A 22 22.29 26.46 -45.62
CA ARG A 22 22.95 27.38 -44.63
C ARG A 22 22.03 28.01 -43.55
N HIS A 23 22.53 27.98 -42.30
CA HIS A 23 22.43 28.92 -41.15
C HIS A 23 21.20 29.80 -40.83
N GLY A 24 20.83 29.84 -39.53
CA GLY A 24 20.11 30.96 -38.90
C GLY A 24 19.85 30.80 -37.38
N ALA A 25 20.57 31.54 -36.54
CA ALA A 25 20.35 31.72 -35.09
C ALA A 25 21.13 32.99 -34.63
N PRO A 26 20.96 33.56 -33.41
CA PRO A 26 19.99 33.30 -32.33
C PRO A 26 19.22 34.56 -31.86
N GLY A 27 18.29 34.42 -30.89
CA GLY A 27 17.66 35.56 -30.19
C GLY A 27 17.84 35.48 -28.67
N ARG A 28 18.35 36.55 -28.03
CA ARG A 28 18.51 36.66 -26.57
C ARG A 28 17.52 37.67 -25.97
N GLY A 29 16.96 37.37 -24.80
CA GLY A 29 16.23 38.33 -23.97
C GLY A 29 16.40 38.05 -22.47
N ARG A 30 16.90 39.02 -21.70
CA ARG A 30 16.96 39.01 -20.22
C ARG A 30 16.56 40.38 -19.69
N ALA A 31 15.51 40.47 -18.86
CA ALA A 31 15.25 41.54 -17.88
C ALA A 31 14.13 41.04 -16.94
N ARG A 32 14.41 40.78 -15.65
CA ARG A 32 14.39 41.69 -14.47
C ARG A 32 12.98 41.91 -13.87
N ALA A 33 12.93 41.88 -12.53
CA ALA A 33 11.72 41.87 -11.72
C ALA A 33 11.20 43.27 -11.33
N ALA A 34 9.95 43.35 -10.90
CA ALA A 34 9.40 44.41 -10.06
C ALA A 34 8.27 43.88 -9.16
N CYS A 35 8.04 44.54 -8.00
CA CYS A 35 7.19 44.05 -6.92
C CYS A 35 5.81 44.75 -6.85
N LYS A 36 4.98 44.27 -5.91
CA LYS A 36 3.80 44.92 -5.27
C LYS A 36 2.47 44.94 -6.04
N GLY A 37 1.62 43.96 -5.69
CA GLY A 37 0.37 44.19 -4.96
C GLY A 37 -0.87 44.72 -5.70
N ASP A 38 -2.00 44.05 -5.49
CA ASP A 38 -3.19 44.73 -4.98
C ASP A 38 -3.95 43.84 -3.97
N GLN A 39 -4.54 44.47 -2.95
CA GLN A 39 -5.38 43.82 -1.95
C GLN A 39 -6.85 44.12 -2.26
N ARG A 40 -7.65 43.14 -2.73
CA ARG A 40 -9.11 43.33 -2.80
C ARG A 40 -9.90 42.24 -2.09
N ARG A 41 -10.21 42.58 -0.84
CA ARG A 41 -11.16 41.91 0.07
C ARG A 41 -12.54 41.77 -0.58
N ARG A 42 -13.21 40.63 -0.37
CA ARG A 42 -14.69 40.54 -0.31
C ARG A 42 -15.14 39.82 0.97
N ARG A 43 -16.31 40.22 1.47
CA ARG A 43 -16.91 40.00 2.81
C ARG A 43 -18.44 39.98 2.62
N VAL A 44 -19.30 39.35 3.42
CA VAL A 44 -19.20 38.50 4.64
C VAL A 44 -19.99 37.19 4.32
N PRO A 45 -20.86 36.57 5.14
CA PRO A 45 -20.84 36.12 6.55
C PRO A 45 -20.96 34.57 6.68
N GLY A 46 -21.00 33.92 7.84
CA GLY A 46 -20.85 34.35 9.23
C GLY A 46 -21.06 33.16 10.19
N PHE A 47 -20.27 33.09 11.26
CA PHE A 47 -20.41 32.05 12.30
C PHE A 47 -21.61 32.33 13.23
N ARG A 48 -22.33 31.29 13.63
CA ARG A 48 -23.06 31.24 14.90
C ARG A 48 -22.80 29.91 15.59
N ALA A 49 -22.36 29.98 16.84
CA ALA A 49 -22.40 28.89 17.79
C ALA A 49 -23.37 29.28 18.93
N ALA A 50 -24.20 28.33 19.39
CA ALA A 50 -24.77 28.29 20.75
C ALA A 50 -25.62 27.02 20.95
N GLU A 51 -25.12 26.15 21.84
CA GLU A 51 -25.78 25.44 22.95
C GLU A 51 -27.29 25.09 22.98
N GLY A 52 -27.62 23.91 23.54
CA GLY A 52 -28.95 23.53 24.06
C GLY A 52 -29.26 22.04 23.94
N ARG A 53 -28.70 21.13 24.76
CA ARG A 53 -29.20 20.63 26.08
C ARG A 53 -30.57 19.92 26.08
N GLY A 54 -30.52 18.61 26.36
CA GLY A 54 -31.62 17.69 26.75
C GLY A 54 -31.22 16.26 26.34
N GLY A 55 -31.02 15.23 27.18
CA GLY A 55 -31.69 14.85 28.44
C GLY A 55 -32.78 13.82 28.11
N ARG A 56 -32.85 12.59 28.64
CA ARG A 56 -32.19 11.89 29.77
C ARG A 56 -32.10 10.37 29.44
N ASP A 57 -30.98 9.68 29.72
CA ASP A 57 -30.76 8.77 30.87
C ASP A 57 -31.57 7.43 30.89
N ARG A 58 -30.93 6.27 30.62
CA ARG A 58 -30.77 5.13 31.60
C ARG A 58 -30.26 3.78 31.04
N ARG A 59 -29.21 3.26 31.71
CA ARG A 59 -28.87 1.83 32.05
C ARG A 59 -28.64 0.84 30.88
N SER A 60 -27.46 0.26 30.69
CA SER A 60 -26.57 -0.57 31.56
C SER A 60 -26.91 -2.07 31.56
N SER A 61 -25.97 -2.87 31.04
CA SER A 61 -25.51 -4.12 31.65
C SER A 61 -23.98 -4.19 31.46
N ASP A 62 -23.13 -4.14 32.48
CA ASP A 62 -22.99 -5.03 33.66
C ASP A 62 -22.26 -6.36 33.37
N ARG A 63 -21.02 -6.23 32.88
CA ARG A 63 -19.89 -7.09 33.29
C ARG A 63 -18.60 -6.26 33.31
N ALA A 64 -18.02 -6.09 34.49
CA ALA A 64 -16.77 -5.36 34.66
C ALA A 64 -15.59 -6.13 34.01
N PRO A 65 -14.65 -5.45 33.33
CA PRO A 65 -13.40 -6.08 32.91
C PRO A 65 -12.57 -6.47 34.15
N ALA A 66 -11.81 -7.57 34.03
CA ALA A 66 -10.95 -8.04 35.12
C ALA A 66 -9.95 -6.94 35.54
N PRO A 67 -9.65 -6.81 36.86
CA PRO A 67 -8.81 -5.73 37.34
C PRO A 67 -7.36 -5.90 36.85
N LEU A 68 -6.87 -4.89 36.13
CA LEU A 68 -5.44 -4.71 35.93
C LEU A 68 -4.85 -4.17 37.24
N PHE A 69 -3.73 -4.73 37.67
CA PHE A 69 -3.05 -4.30 38.90
C PHE A 69 -2.66 -2.81 38.81
N ALA A 70 -2.93 -2.06 39.88
CA ALA A 70 -2.69 -0.63 39.90
C ALA A 70 -1.19 -0.34 40.02
N ASP A 71 -0.68 0.48 39.10
CA ASP A 71 0.70 0.94 39.12
C ASP A 71 0.97 1.83 40.35
N ALA A 72 2.11 1.65 41.02
CA ALA A 72 2.39 2.23 42.34
C ALA A 72 2.40 3.77 42.35
N ALA A 73 2.51 4.40 41.18
CA ALA A 73 2.44 5.84 40.98
C ALA A 73 1.07 6.46 41.35
N ARG A 74 -0.02 5.68 41.40
CA ARG A 74 -1.38 6.22 41.60
C ARG A 74 -1.66 6.72 43.03
N ALA A 75 -0.92 6.26 44.04
CA ALA A 75 -1.22 6.49 45.45
C ALA A 75 -0.87 7.91 46.00
N ARG A 76 -0.40 8.84 45.15
CA ARG A 76 0.03 10.19 45.58
C ARG A 76 -1.02 11.29 45.47
N LEU A 77 -2.23 10.98 44.98
CA LEU A 77 -3.31 11.96 44.82
C LEU A 77 -4.62 11.39 45.36
N LEU A 78 -5.36 12.24 46.09
CA LEU A 78 -6.70 12.02 46.62
C LEU A 78 -6.80 11.12 47.87
N ALA A 79 -6.20 11.56 48.96
CA ALA A 79 -6.83 11.38 50.27
C ALA A 79 -7.95 12.44 50.39
N GLY A 80 -9.20 12.01 50.58
CA GLY A 80 -10.35 12.92 50.67
C GLY A 80 -11.71 12.21 50.59
N ASP A 81 -12.36 12.14 51.73
CA ASP A 81 -13.80 11.94 51.99
C ASP A 81 -14.49 10.60 51.66
N ASP A 82 -14.73 9.87 52.76
CA ASP A 82 -15.82 8.91 52.93
C ASP A 82 -17.20 9.52 52.57
N ASN A 83 -18.11 8.68 52.06
CA ASN A 83 -19.51 8.82 52.47
C ASN A 83 -20.26 7.48 52.44
N ARG A 84 -20.76 7.06 53.60
CA ARG A 84 -21.53 5.82 53.79
C ARG A 84 -23.02 6.07 53.57
N LEU A 85 -23.72 5.12 52.97
CA LEU A 85 -25.14 4.88 53.27
C LEU A 85 -25.46 3.38 53.26
N SER A 86 -26.46 3.00 54.05
CA SER A 86 -26.85 1.63 54.38
C SER A 86 -28.35 1.42 54.16
N GLY A 87 -28.79 0.20 53.81
CA GLY A 87 -30.20 -0.19 54.00
C GLY A 87 -30.77 -1.09 52.91
N ALA A 88 -31.44 -2.14 53.34
CA ALA A 88 -32.08 -3.19 52.56
C ALA A 88 -33.14 -2.72 51.55
N ASP A 89 -33.26 -3.43 50.43
CA ASP A 89 -34.43 -4.29 50.12
C ASP A 89 -34.21 -5.09 48.82
N ARG A 90 -34.68 -6.35 48.77
CA ARG A 90 -34.47 -7.27 47.64
C ARG A 90 -35.66 -8.23 47.45
N PRO A 91 -36.36 -8.20 46.30
CA PRO A 91 -37.26 -9.29 45.90
C PRO A 91 -36.49 -10.41 45.19
N ALA A 92 -37.08 -11.61 45.17
CA ALA A 92 -36.46 -12.86 44.71
C ALA A 92 -36.23 -12.92 43.17
N GLN A 93 -35.25 -13.73 42.75
CA GLN A 93 -34.96 -13.98 41.32
C GLN A 93 -35.87 -15.08 40.73
N PRO A 94 -36.35 -14.94 39.49
CA PRO A 94 -36.97 -16.02 38.74
C PRO A 94 -35.91 -16.95 38.12
N LEU A 95 -36.25 -18.24 37.95
CA LEU A 95 -35.39 -19.22 37.30
C LEU A 95 -35.40 -19.07 35.77
N PRO A 96 -34.28 -19.36 35.05
CA PRO A 96 -34.20 -19.15 33.60
C PRO A 96 -34.88 -20.27 32.79
N ARG A 97 -35.31 -19.95 31.56
CA ARG A 97 -36.04 -20.86 30.64
C ARG A 97 -35.08 -21.67 29.75
N GLU A 98 -35.54 -22.84 29.29
CA GLU A 98 -34.73 -23.86 28.60
C GLU A 98 -34.03 -23.40 27.30
N GLU A 99 -34.50 -22.33 26.64
CA GLU A 99 -33.86 -21.80 25.42
C GLU A 99 -32.43 -21.28 25.66
N GLU A 100 -32.14 -20.76 26.87
CA GLU A 100 -30.79 -20.31 27.22
C GLU A 100 -29.81 -21.50 27.32
N ARG A 101 -30.29 -22.68 27.72
CA ARG A 101 -29.49 -23.92 27.73
C ARG A 101 -29.08 -24.36 26.31
N ARG A 102 -29.93 -24.18 25.30
CA ARG A 102 -29.59 -24.54 23.90
C ARG A 102 -28.53 -23.60 23.31
N ARG A 103 -28.59 -22.29 23.58
CA ARG A 103 -27.53 -21.34 23.17
C ARG A 103 -26.19 -21.54 23.89
N SER A 104 -26.15 -22.36 24.95
CA SER A 104 -24.94 -22.60 25.73
C SER A 104 -24.07 -23.74 25.18
N LEU A 105 -24.47 -24.40 24.09
CA LEU A 105 -23.82 -25.62 23.57
C LEU A 105 -23.09 -25.47 22.22
N GLU A 106 -23.03 -24.25 21.64
CA GLU A 106 -22.24 -23.94 20.43
C GLU A 106 -21.18 -22.84 20.68
N LEU A 107 -20.68 -22.75 21.92
CA LEU A 107 -19.80 -21.66 22.35
C LEU A 107 -18.39 -22.10 22.78
N THR A 108 -17.67 -22.82 21.91
CA THR A 108 -16.20 -22.94 22.01
C THR A 108 -15.51 -21.73 21.38
N ALA A 109 -15.77 -20.55 21.97
CA ALA A 109 -14.99 -19.36 21.70
C ALA A 109 -13.53 -19.59 22.15
N GLY A 110 -12.58 -19.39 21.25
CA GLY A 110 -11.16 -19.66 21.51
C GLY A 110 -10.59 -18.81 22.63
N LYS A 111 -9.94 -19.45 23.60
CA LYS A 111 -9.22 -18.77 24.70
C LYS A 111 -8.17 -17.80 24.13
N PRO A 112 -8.03 -16.57 24.67
CA PRO A 112 -6.94 -15.69 24.25
C PRO A 112 -5.58 -16.31 24.51
N GLU A 113 -4.69 -16.21 23.53
CA GLU A 113 -3.37 -16.82 23.54
C GLU A 113 -2.30 -15.89 22.94
N LEU A 114 -1.04 -16.20 23.24
CA LEU A 114 0.12 -15.48 22.72
C LEU A 114 0.87 -16.44 21.78
N ARG A 115 0.97 -16.08 20.50
CA ARG A 115 1.73 -16.84 19.48
C ARG A 115 2.98 -16.05 19.12
N GLN A 116 4.06 -16.73 18.74
CA GLN A 116 5.24 -16.09 18.18
C GLN A 116 5.28 -16.32 16.66
N ASP A 117 5.51 -15.26 15.89
CA ASP A 117 5.80 -15.37 14.46
C ASP A 117 7.16 -16.07 14.25
N PRO A 118 7.24 -17.18 13.49
CA PRO A 118 8.49 -17.90 13.28
C PRO A 118 9.52 -17.12 12.44
N VAL A 119 9.09 -16.13 11.65
CA VAL A 119 9.93 -15.29 10.78
C VAL A 119 10.38 -14.04 11.53
N THR A 120 9.46 -13.15 11.91
CA THR A 120 9.82 -11.88 12.57
C THR A 120 10.17 -12.01 14.06
N ARG A 121 9.93 -13.19 14.67
CA ARG A 121 10.05 -13.47 16.11
C ARG A 121 9.17 -12.60 17.02
N GLN A 122 8.24 -11.83 16.46
CA GLN A 122 7.34 -10.97 17.21
C GLN A 122 6.24 -11.79 17.91
N TRP A 123 5.83 -11.34 19.10
CA TRP A 123 4.72 -11.95 19.84
C TRP A 123 3.40 -11.28 19.47
N VAL A 124 2.43 -12.09 19.02
CA VAL A 124 1.10 -11.67 18.59
C VAL A 124 0.05 -12.21 19.57
N VAL A 125 -0.86 -11.34 20.03
CA VAL A 125 -2.00 -11.73 20.87
C VAL A 125 -3.16 -12.12 19.96
N VAL A 126 -3.55 -13.39 20.00
CA VAL A 126 -4.74 -13.90 19.30
C VAL A 126 -5.91 -13.95 20.28
N ALA A 127 -6.98 -13.21 20.00
CA ALA A 127 -8.15 -13.11 20.88
C ALA A 127 -9.46 -13.04 20.05
N PRO A 128 -9.97 -14.18 19.55
CA PRO A 128 -11.05 -14.23 18.55
C PRO A 128 -12.33 -13.49 18.95
N ASP A 129 -12.71 -13.52 20.22
CA ASP A 129 -13.89 -12.81 20.75
C ASP A 129 -13.84 -11.28 20.58
N ARG A 130 -12.68 -10.69 20.27
CA ARG A 130 -12.57 -9.26 19.90
C ARG A 130 -13.46 -8.91 18.70
N ALA A 131 -13.62 -9.83 17.75
CA ALA A 131 -14.46 -9.64 16.55
C ALA A 131 -15.97 -9.55 16.86
N ARG A 132 -16.42 -9.98 18.05
CA ARG A 132 -17.83 -9.89 18.47
C ARG A 132 -18.21 -8.53 19.08
N ARG A 133 -17.26 -7.60 19.19
CA ARG A 133 -17.52 -6.26 19.75
C ARG A 133 -18.34 -5.40 18.79
N PRO A 134 -19.27 -4.56 19.28
CA PRO A 134 -19.90 -3.53 18.45
C PRO A 134 -18.84 -2.70 17.71
N GLY A 135 -18.99 -2.57 16.40
CA GLY A 135 -18.05 -1.85 15.52
C GLY A 135 -16.83 -2.65 15.03
N ALA A 136 -16.65 -3.92 15.41
CA ALA A 136 -15.50 -4.72 14.98
C ALA A 136 -15.56 -5.21 13.51
N ASN A 137 -16.71 -5.07 12.84
CA ASN A 137 -16.96 -5.57 11.48
C ASN A 137 -16.97 -4.45 10.43
N ALA A 138 -16.12 -3.43 10.57
CA ALA A 138 -15.85 -2.50 9.49
C ALA A 138 -15.01 -3.23 8.43
N ARG A 139 -15.59 -3.50 7.26
CA ARG A 139 -14.86 -3.89 6.06
C ARG A 139 -14.68 -2.66 5.18
N ALA A 140 -13.44 -2.42 4.76
CA ALA A 140 -13.13 -1.48 3.70
C ALA A 140 -13.24 -2.22 2.37
N ASP A 141 -14.39 -2.09 1.71
CA ASP A 141 -14.54 -2.55 0.34
C ASP A 141 -13.82 -1.56 -0.60
N LEU A 142 -13.27 -2.04 -1.72
CA LEU A 142 -12.76 -1.17 -2.77
C LEU A 142 -13.97 -0.56 -3.50
N ASP A 143 -14.06 0.78 -3.50
CA ASP A 143 -15.11 1.51 -4.22
C ASP A 143 -15.11 1.14 -5.72
N LEU A 144 -16.28 1.24 -6.38
CA LEU A 144 -16.36 1.16 -7.84
C LEU A 144 -15.69 2.37 -8.50
N ALA A 145 -15.13 2.16 -9.70
CA ALA A 145 -14.51 3.23 -10.47
C ALA A 145 -15.53 4.28 -10.92
N THR A 146 -15.32 5.54 -10.53
CA THR A 146 -16.10 6.67 -11.06
C THR A 146 -15.62 7.06 -12.45
N GLU A 147 -16.51 7.67 -13.23
CA GLU A 147 -16.20 8.16 -14.57
C GLU A 147 -15.08 9.21 -14.55
N ASP A 148 -15.08 10.11 -13.56
CA ASP A 148 -14.03 11.11 -13.36
C ASP A 148 -12.65 10.47 -13.13
N GLU A 149 -12.56 9.36 -12.39
CA GLU A 149 -11.29 8.65 -12.17
C GLU A 149 -10.80 7.96 -13.45
N LEU A 150 -11.71 7.36 -14.23
CA LEU A 150 -11.38 6.77 -15.53
C LEU A 150 -10.89 7.83 -16.54
N LEU A 151 -11.47 9.03 -16.52
CA LEU A 151 -11.06 10.16 -17.36
C LEU A 151 -9.77 10.84 -16.87
N SER A 152 -9.54 10.90 -15.56
CA SER A 152 -8.42 11.64 -14.97
C SER A 152 -7.18 10.81 -14.61
N CYS A 153 -7.25 9.48 -14.56
CA CYS A 153 -6.10 8.64 -14.21
C CYS A 153 -4.88 8.86 -15.15
N PRO A 154 -3.66 9.12 -14.64
CA PRO A 154 -2.44 9.27 -15.46
C PRO A 154 -1.78 7.93 -15.83
N PHE A 155 -2.24 6.81 -15.27
CA PHE A 155 -1.64 5.48 -15.45
C PHE A 155 -2.33 4.62 -16.52
N CYS A 156 -3.46 5.08 -17.08
CA CYS A 156 -4.08 4.42 -18.23
C CYS A 156 -3.22 4.60 -19.50
N ASP A 157 -3.35 3.66 -20.45
CA ASP A 157 -2.77 3.75 -21.80
C ASP A 157 -3.19 5.05 -22.53
N GLY A 158 -2.29 5.59 -23.35
CA GLY A 158 -2.52 6.82 -24.11
C GLY A 158 -2.47 8.10 -23.26
N ARG A 159 -1.81 8.04 -22.10
CA ARG A 159 -1.62 9.15 -21.13
C ARG A 159 -0.20 9.18 -20.56
N GLU A 160 0.76 8.59 -21.28
CA GLU A 160 2.18 8.50 -20.94
C GLU A 160 2.76 9.88 -20.56
N GLU A 161 2.34 10.94 -21.26
CA GLU A 161 2.75 12.33 -21.05
C GLU A 161 2.32 12.93 -19.70
N ARG A 162 1.47 12.23 -18.95
CA ARG A 162 0.99 12.60 -17.61
C ARG A 162 1.78 11.94 -16.49
N THR A 163 2.78 11.12 -16.83
CA THR A 163 3.76 10.55 -15.91
C THR A 163 5.18 11.09 -16.19
N PRO A 164 6.10 11.06 -15.22
CA PRO A 164 7.53 11.28 -15.51
C PRO A 164 8.05 10.18 -16.47
N PRO A 165 9.12 10.44 -17.25
CA PRO A 165 9.62 9.51 -18.27
C PRO A 165 9.93 8.10 -17.71
N GLU A 166 9.61 7.06 -18.48
CA GLU A 166 9.77 5.68 -18.04
C GLU A 166 11.23 5.28 -17.82
N THR A 167 11.52 4.65 -16.66
CA THR A 167 12.84 4.08 -16.36
C THR A 167 12.96 2.62 -16.80
N PHE A 168 11.84 1.97 -17.12
CA PHE A 168 11.71 0.63 -17.67
C PHE A 168 10.27 0.38 -18.14
N ALA A 169 10.08 -0.37 -19.24
CA ALA A 169 8.77 -0.88 -19.62
C ALA A 169 8.88 -2.26 -20.28
N LEU A 170 7.83 -3.08 -20.13
CA LEU A 170 7.64 -4.30 -20.89
C LEU A 170 6.76 -4.00 -22.11
N ARG A 171 7.32 -4.18 -23.31
CA ARG A 171 6.66 -3.86 -24.60
C ARG A 171 6.84 -5.04 -25.56
N PRO A 172 5.95 -6.06 -25.54
CA PRO A 172 6.11 -7.27 -26.36
C PRO A 172 6.17 -7.00 -27.88
N GLY A 173 5.47 -5.96 -28.35
CA GLY A 173 5.50 -5.51 -29.75
C GLY A 173 6.63 -4.52 -30.08
N GLY A 174 7.51 -4.21 -29.13
CA GLY A 174 8.42 -3.06 -29.22
C GLY A 174 7.68 -1.72 -29.09
N GLY A 175 8.30 -0.66 -29.58
CA GLY A 175 7.83 0.71 -29.45
C GLY A 175 8.90 1.63 -28.85
N GLU A 176 8.67 2.93 -28.94
CA GLU A 176 9.53 3.94 -28.30
C GLU A 176 9.19 4.07 -26.80
N PRO A 177 10.10 4.62 -25.98
CA PRO A 177 9.78 5.01 -24.61
C PRO A 177 8.63 6.02 -24.57
N ASP A 178 7.84 5.99 -23.50
CA ASP A 178 6.74 6.94 -23.25
C ASP A 178 5.65 6.96 -24.37
N THR A 179 5.44 5.84 -25.07
CA THR A 179 4.29 5.65 -25.98
C THR A 179 3.32 4.55 -25.50
N PRO A 180 2.13 4.40 -26.09
CA PRO A 180 1.27 3.22 -25.89
C PRO A 180 1.94 1.88 -26.25
N GLY A 181 1.29 0.76 -25.89
CA GLY A 181 1.73 -0.60 -26.27
C GLY A 181 2.61 -1.34 -25.25
N TRP A 182 2.67 -0.85 -24.02
CA TRP A 182 3.31 -1.50 -22.88
C TRP A 182 2.32 -2.41 -22.13
N THR A 183 2.84 -3.44 -21.45
CA THR A 183 2.07 -4.28 -20.51
C THR A 183 2.34 -3.91 -19.06
N VAL A 184 3.57 -3.50 -18.74
CA VAL A 184 3.97 -2.92 -17.44
C VAL A 184 4.91 -1.75 -17.69
N ARG A 185 4.71 -0.63 -16.98
CA ARG A 185 5.56 0.58 -17.08
C ARG A 185 6.09 0.98 -15.70
N VAL A 186 7.36 1.37 -15.62
CA VAL A 186 7.99 1.87 -14.40
C VAL A 186 8.40 3.32 -14.64
N VAL A 187 7.94 4.20 -13.76
CA VAL A 187 8.21 5.65 -13.81
C VAL A 187 8.76 6.13 -12.47
N PRO A 188 9.58 7.19 -12.42
CA PRO A 188 9.91 7.88 -11.18
C PRO A 188 8.64 8.32 -10.44
N ASN A 189 8.60 8.17 -9.12
CA ASN A 189 7.51 8.71 -8.32
C ASN A 189 7.61 10.25 -8.30
N LEU A 190 6.53 10.93 -8.69
CA LEU A 190 6.47 12.40 -8.72
C LEU A 190 6.56 13.03 -7.31
N TYR A 191 6.23 12.27 -6.27
CA TYR A 191 6.31 12.65 -4.86
C TYR A 191 7.20 11.65 -4.11
N PRO A 192 8.53 11.66 -4.33
CA PRO A 192 9.44 10.65 -3.78
C PRO A 192 9.60 10.79 -2.26
N VAL A 193 9.71 9.65 -1.58
CA VAL A 193 10.00 9.56 -0.13
C VAL A 193 11.45 9.07 0.11
N PHE A 194 12.05 8.43 -0.89
CA PHE A 194 13.43 7.97 -0.94
C PHE A 194 14.15 8.64 -2.12
N ASP A 195 15.49 8.73 -2.07
CA ASP A 195 16.31 9.28 -3.16
C ASP A 195 16.02 8.64 -4.52
N HIS A 196 15.73 7.33 -4.51
CA HIS A 196 15.25 6.57 -5.65
C HIS A 196 13.92 5.91 -5.27
N HIS A 197 12.83 6.55 -5.69
CA HIS A 197 11.47 6.05 -5.49
C HIS A 197 10.78 5.93 -6.85
N GLU A 198 10.35 4.72 -7.22
CA GLU A 198 9.71 4.40 -8.49
C GLU A 198 8.27 3.91 -8.28
N VAL A 199 7.42 4.09 -9.28
CA VAL A 199 6.08 3.50 -9.38
C VAL A 199 6.07 2.52 -10.54
N VAL A 200 5.63 1.30 -10.27
CA VAL A 200 5.39 0.24 -11.25
C VAL A 200 3.88 0.21 -11.52
N VAL A 201 3.46 0.68 -12.70
CA VAL A 201 2.08 0.63 -13.16
C VAL A 201 1.81 -0.79 -13.66
N SER A 202 0.89 -1.49 -13.01
CA SER A 202 0.72 -2.95 -13.16
C SER A 202 0.13 -3.38 -14.51
N THR A 203 -0.62 -2.50 -15.19
CA THR A 203 -1.31 -2.78 -16.45
C THR A 203 -1.75 -1.47 -17.14
N PRO A 204 -1.85 -1.42 -18.48
CA PRO A 204 -2.43 -0.30 -19.23
C PRO A 204 -3.93 -0.06 -18.96
N ARG A 205 -4.67 -1.09 -18.52
CA ARG A 205 -6.11 -0.97 -18.20
C ARG A 205 -6.30 -0.39 -16.82
N HIS A 206 -7.39 0.37 -16.62
CA HIS A 206 -7.75 0.84 -15.28
C HIS A 206 -8.31 -0.30 -14.44
N VAL A 207 -7.45 -0.89 -13.61
CA VAL A 207 -7.76 -1.99 -12.68
C VAL A 207 -7.56 -1.49 -11.25
N ARG A 208 -8.40 -1.88 -10.29
CA ARG A 208 -8.36 -1.35 -8.91
C ARG A 208 -7.65 -2.23 -7.90
N SER A 209 -7.74 -3.54 -8.06
CA SER A 209 -7.00 -4.49 -7.23
C SER A 209 -5.96 -5.24 -8.04
N PHE A 210 -4.83 -5.52 -7.43
CA PHE A 210 -3.81 -6.43 -7.93
C PHE A 210 -4.37 -7.85 -8.11
N ALA A 211 -5.43 -8.22 -7.37
CA ALA A 211 -6.14 -9.49 -7.52
C ALA A 211 -7.00 -9.58 -8.80
N ASP A 212 -7.28 -8.45 -9.47
CA ASP A 212 -8.02 -8.40 -10.75
C ASP A 212 -7.08 -8.48 -11.98
N LEU A 213 -5.77 -8.61 -11.76
CA LEU A 213 -4.77 -8.78 -12.82
C LEU A 213 -4.75 -10.22 -13.33
N SER A 214 -4.38 -10.43 -14.60
CA SER A 214 -4.11 -11.78 -15.11
C SER A 214 -2.75 -12.31 -14.65
N ASP A 215 -2.55 -13.64 -14.70
CA ASP A 215 -1.27 -14.29 -14.40
C ASP A 215 -0.10 -13.67 -15.21
N ASP A 216 -0.32 -13.33 -16.48
CA ASP A 216 0.67 -12.68 -17.35
C ASP A 216 1.01 -11.25 -16.89
N GLU A 217 0.03 -10.50 -16.37
CA GLU A 217 0.23 -9.15 -15.82
C GLU A 217 0.99 -9.21 -14.49
N VAL A 218 0.63 -10.15 -13.60
CA VAL A 218 1.34 -10.41 -12.34
C VAL A 218 2.79 -10.86 -12.62
N ALA A 219 3.00 -11.74 -13.60
CA ALA A 219 4.33 -12.16 -14.04
C ALA A 219 5.14 -10.98 -14.63
N GLY A 220 4.48 -10.09 -15.38
CA GLY A 220 5.08 -8.85 -15.87
C GLY A 220 5.52 -7.91 -14.75
N VAL A 221 4.72 -7.75 -13.70
CA VAL A 221 5.07 -6.93 -12.54
C VAL A 221 6.25 -7.53 -11.76
N ALA A 222 6.22 -8.84 -11.51
CA ALA A 222 7.33 -9.55 -10.86
C ALA A 222 8.63 -9.46 -11.67
N LEU A 223 8.54 -9.52 -13.01
CA LEU A 223 9.66 -9.28 -13.91
C LEU A 223 10.19 -7.85 -13.79
N ALA A 224 9.31 -6.84 -13.77
CA ALA A 224 9.70 -5.45 -13.57
C ALA A 224 10.43 -5.25 -12.23
N TRP A 225 9.91 -5.78 -11.12
CA TRP A 225 10.58 -5.73 -9.81
C TRP A 225 11.98 -6.36 -9.87
N ARG A 226 12.14 -7.51 -10.54
CA ARG A 226 13.43 -8.19 -10.69
C ARG A 226 14.44 -7.35 -11.45
N GLU A 227 14.05 -6.74 -12.57
CA GLU A 227 14.96 -5.91 -13.36
C GLU A 227 15.28 -4.58 -12.65
N ARG A 228 14.31 -3.94 -11.97
CA ARG A 228 14.58 -2.77 -11.11
C ARG A 228 15.50 -3.11 -9.95
N ALA A 229 15.34 -4.26 -9.29
CA ALA A 229 16.23 -4.70 -8.21
C ALA A 229 17.66 -4.99 -8.70
N ARG A 230 17.83 -5.48 -9.93
CA ARG A 230 19.16 -5.60 -10.56
C ARG A 230 19.78 -4.23 -10.85
N ALA A 231 19.01 -3.30 -11.40
CA ALA A 231 19.47 -1.93 -11.64
C ALA A 231 19.86 -1.21 -10.34
N ALA A 232 19.05 -1.35 -9.28
CA ALA A 232 19.34 -0.83 -7.95
C ALA A 232 20.66 -1.36 -7.39
N ARG A 233 20.86 -2.68 -7.42
CA ARG A 233 22.10 -3.33 -6.96
C ARG A 233 23.32 -2.84 -7.76
N ALA A 234 23.21 -2.72 -9.07
CA ALA A 234 24.27 -2.17 -9.93
C ALA A 234 24.59 -0.69 -9.63
N ALA A 235 23.59 0.10 -9.21
CA ALA A 235 23.75 1.47 -8.72
C ALA A 235 24.18 1.56 -7.22
N GLY A 236 24.54 0.43 -6.60
CA GLY A 236 24.98 0.40 -5.20
C GLY A 236 23.87 0.56 -4.17
N PHE A 237 22.64 0.16 -4.49
CA PHE A 237 21.52 0.02 -3.55
C PHE A 237 21.21 -1.47 -3.40
N PRO A 238 21.75 -2.15 -2.36
CA PRO A 238 21.66 -3.60 -2.24
C PRO A 238 20.25 -4.11 -1.91
N TYR A 239 19.35 -3.23 -1.46
CA TYR A 239 17.98 -3.58 -1.08
C TYR A 239 16.96 -2.72 -1.86
N VAL A 240 15.86 -3.34 -2.29
CA VAL A 240 14.69 -2.65 -2.85
C VAL A 240 13.49 -3.05 -2.02
N HIS A 241 12.81 -2.06 -1.46
CA HIS A 241 11.55 -2.25 -0.76
C HIS A 241 10.39 -2.13 -1.75
N ALA A 242 9.64 -3.22 -1.93
CA ALA A 242 8.44 -3.23 -2.76
C ALA A 242 7.18 -3.08 -1.90
N LEU A 243 6.28 -2.20 -2.31
CA LEU A 243 5.07 -1.81 -1.59
C LEU A 243 3.85 -1.86 -2.52
N LEU A 244 2.74 -2.38 -2.01
CA LEU A 244 1.41 -2.25 -2.62
C LEU A 244 0.46 -1.67 -1.57
N ASN A 245 -0.16 -0.52 -1.89
CA ASN A 245 -1.22 0.09 -1.08
C ASN A 245 -2.50 0.07 -1.91
N GLU A 246 -3.54 -0.63 -1.44
CA GLU A 246 -4.84 -0.70 -2.15
C GLU A 246 -5.98 -0.12 -1.31
N GLY A 247 -6.81 0.70 -1.95
CA GLY A 247 -7.92 1.38 -1.30
C GLY A 247 -7.50 2.61 -0.48
N ARG A 248 -8.48 3.49 -0.26
CA ARG A 248 -8.30 4.77 0.43
C ARG A 248 -7.76 4.60 1.86
N GLU A 249 -8.20 3.55 2.56
CA GLU A 249 -7.80 3.30 3.96
C GLU A 249 -6.34 2.81 4.10
N ALA A 250 -5.79 2.14 3.08
CA ALA A 250 -4.36 1.79 3.03
C ALA A 250 -3.47 2.95 2.52
N GLY A 251 -4.04 4.14 2.28
CA GLY A 251 -3.31 5.30 1.79
C GLY A 251 -3.05 5.31 0.28
N ALA A 252 -3.80 4.53 -0.52
CA ALA A 252 -3.72 4.63 -1.98
C ALA A 252 -4.26 6.00 -2.46
N SER A 253 -3.40 6.79 -3.10
CA SER A 253 -3.76 8.12 -3.65
C SER A 253 -4.30 8.06 -5.07
N LEU A 254 -4.03 6.98 -5.79
CA LEU A 254 -4.55 6.68 -7.12
C LEU A 254 -5.18 5.29 -7.08
N ALA A 255 -6.38 5.16 -7.64
CA ALA A 255 -7.13 3.90 -7.63
C ALA A 255 -6.62 2.87 -8.66
N HIS A 256 -5.80 3.27 -9.62
CA HIS A 256 -5.21 2.36 -10.61
C HIS A 256 -4.11 1.51 -9.94
N SER A 257 -4.20 0.19 -10.04
CA SER A 257 -3.28 -0.74 -9.39
C SER A 257 -1.84 -0.48 -9.81
N HIS A 258 -1.01 -0.18 -8.82
CA HIS A 258 0.40 0.12 -8.97
C HIS A 258 1.14 -0.33 -7.72
N THR A 259 2.41 -0.70 -7.88
CA THR A 259 3.33 -0.89 -6.76
C THR A 259 4.38 0.19 -6.73
N GLN A 260 5.02 0.36 -5.58
CA GLN A 260 6.06 1.37 -5.37
C GLN A 260 7.35 0.67 -4.97
N LEU A 261 8.49 1.13 -5.51
CA LEU A 261 9.81 0.58 -5.27
C LEU A 261 10.73 1.67 -4.67
N GLY A 262 11.13 1.51 -3.41
CA GLY A 262 12.15 2.35 -2.78
C GLY A 262 13.51 1.65 -2.81
N TRP A 263 14.54 2.25 -3.40
CA TRP A 263 15.89 1.67 -3.38
C TRP A 263 16.64 2.17 -2.14
N LEU A 264 17.12 1.25 -1.31
CA LEU A 264 17.74 1.55 -0.02
C LEU A 264 19.21 1.10 0.00
N LYS A 265 20.05 1.86 0.72
CA LYS A 265 21.46 1.48 0.97
C LYS A 265 21.60 0.32 1.96
N GLU A 266 20.63 0.17 2.85
CA GLU A 266 20.56 -0.86 3.88
C GLU A 266 19.13 -1.41 3.93
N ALA A 267 18.95 -2.66 4.34
CA ALA A 267 17.61 -3.22 4.53
C ALA A 267 16.96 -2.66 5.81
N PRO A 268 15.62 -2.54 5.89
CA PRO A 268 14.94 -2.13 7.12
C PRO A 268 15.31 -3.05 8.30
N PRO A 269 15.48 -2.53 9.54
CA PRO A 269 15.93 -3.33 10.68
C PRO A 269 15.08 -4.56 10.98
N ALA A 270 13.77 -4.52 10.69
CA ALA A 270 12.88 -5.67 10.81
C ALA A 270 13.31 -6.82 9.88
N VAL A 271 13.64 -6.51 8.63
CA VAL A 271 14.07 -7.50 7.62
C VAL A 271 15.44 -8.07 7.98
N VAL A 272 16.36 -7.25 8.51
CA VAL A 272 17.66 -7.75 9.01
C VAL A 272 17.47 -8.72 10.18
N ALA A 273 16.46 -8.50 11.03
CA ALA A 273 16.14 -9.41 12.14
C ALA A 273 15.52 -10.76 11.69
N GLU A 274 14.98 -10.85 10.47
CA GLU A 274 14.46 -12.10 9.90
C GLU A 274 15.59 -13.06 9.46
N GLU A 275 16.81 -12.56 9.27
CA GLU A 275 17.99 -13.35 8.88
C GLU A 275 18.63 -14.15 10.06
N ASP A 276 18.05 -14.08 11.27
CA ASP A 276 18.60 -14.70 12.49
C ASP A 276 18.41 -16.24 12.57
N GLY A 277 19.40 -16.97 12.05
CA GLY A 277 19.72 -18.35 12.42
C GLY A 277 20.16 -19.28 11.26
N ASP A 278 20.73 -20.44 11.61
CA ASP A 278 21.36 -21.39 10.68
C ASP A 278 20.44 -22.06 9.63
N ARG A 279 19.11 -21.89 9.74
CA ARG A 279 18.13 -22.48 8.80
C ARG A 279 17.00 -21.50 8.51
N CYS A 280 16.63 -21.38 7.24
CA CYS A 280 15.53 -20.55 6.74
C CYS A 280 14.24 -20.77 7.56
N ALA A 281 13.74 -19.70 8.18
CA ALA A 281 12.51 -19.72 8.97
C ALA A 281 11.28 -20.07 8.12
N VAL A 282 11.19 -19.51 6.91
CA VAL A 282 10.09 -19.75 5.96
C VAL A 282 10.04 -21.21 5.53
N CYS A 283 11.17 -21.84 5.18
CA CYS A 283 11.20 -23.26 4.80
C CYS A 283 10.68 -24.17 5.93
N ARG A 284 11.16 -23.97 7.16
CA ARG A 284 10.68 -24.72 8.34
C ARG A 284 9.18 -24.52 8.59
N HIS A 285 8.68 -23.30 8.37
CA HIS A 285 7.27 -22.99 8.55
C HIS A 285 6.41 -23.68 7.48
N LEU A 286 6.80 -23.60 6.20
CA LEU A 286 6.13 -24.28 5.10
C LEU A 286 6.12 -25.81 5.27
N GLU A 287 7.24 -26.41 5.69
CA GLU A 287 7.32 -27.84 6.03
C GLU A 287 6.31 -28.23 7.12
N ALA A 288 6.17 -27.41 8.17
CA ALA A 288 5.23 -27.64 9.26
C ALA A 288 3.77 -27.44 8.83
N GLU A 289 3.46 -26.43 8.01
CA GLU A 289 2.11 -26.20 7.48
C GLU A 289 1.69 -27.34 6.55
N LEU A 290 2.56 -27.75 5.61
CA LEU A 290 2.32 -28.87 4.70
C LEU A 290 2.14 -30.21 5.45
N ALA A 291 2.90 -30.43 6.54
CA ALA A 291 2.76 -31.63 7.36
C ALA A 291 1.47 -31.64 8.22
N SER A 292 0.97 -30.47 8.62
CA SER A 292 -0.24 -30.34 9.45
C SER A 292 -1.53 -30.32 8.63
N GLY A 293 -1.52 -29.68 7.46
CA GLY A 293 -2.71 -29.45 6.63
C GLY A 293 -3.74 -28.47 7.22
N GLU A 294 -3.43 -27.78 8.33
CA GLU A 294 -4.42 -26.97 9.06
C GLU A 294 -4.68 -25.58 8.48
N ARG A 295 -3.73 -25.02 7.71
CA ARG A 295 -3.74 -23.62 7.20
C ARG A 295 -3.19 -23.50 5.76
N LEU A 296 -3.44 -24.51 4.94
CA LEU A 296 -3.13 -24.52 3.50
C LEU A 296 -4.24 -23.87 2.67
#